data_AF-A0A075V6S1-F1
#
_entry.id   AF-A0A075V6S1-F1
#
_cell.length_a   1.000
_cell.length_b   1.000
_cell.length_c   1.000
_cell.angle_alpha   90.00
_cell.angle_beta   90.00
_cell.angle_gamma   90.00
#
_symmetry.space_group_name_H-M   'P 1'
#
loop_
_entity.id
_entity.type
_entity.pdbx_description
1 polymer ?
#
loop_
_entity_poly.entity_id
_entity_poly.type
_entity_poly.pdbx_seq_one_letter_code
_entity_poly.pdbx_strand_id
1 'polypeptide(L)'
;MLEPAVRPAVEIRSTPKAVGIAWTLLIINTLGSTGAKTVIPLPRSVSQLITMGALGAAFVIALALNARLKIRPSAYLFLLTVLLVLSVVASLNLEGGFGALFRCFRFALFISTLWLLTRWWNGGLDLVRTHIRAYGVVLVTVVIGLALGPGNALPFEYGGRLTGTLWPLTPPQVGQYAAIVIGLTVLLWLGGKLERRNALVVIVPSFAVLLLTHTRTAMLGLVAGTVVALMSQWMSSARARKVFTGLVLAGVFCVVALGGLLQTWFLRGQSEENFSSLTGRAKVWDALLDAPRTTLEYLFGVGLTDKSYDGLPIDSSWLAVYHEQGYVGIAIVAAFLLVLVVVAVLRPPSPARACAIFLITYCLSASYTEAGLGDASPYLLHLALAASLLVRSDPELSKEPV
;
A
#
# COMPACT_ATOMS: atom_id res chain seq x y z
N MET A 1 14.93 36.34 42.93
CA MET A 1 14.61 36.03 41.51
C MET A 1 15.32 34.72 41.19
N LEU A 2 14.58 33.61 41.20
CA LEU A 2 15.11 32.30 40.84
C LEU A 2 14.89 32.12 39.34
N GLU A 3 15.99 31.99 38.62
CA GLU A 3 16.05 31.74 37.19
C GLU A 3 15.33 30.41 36.89
N PRO A 4 14.31 30.39 36.02
CA PRO A 4 13.60 29.14 35.72
C PRO A 4 14.57 28.22 34.98
N ALA A 5 14.89 27.08 35.61
CA ALA A 5 15.70 26.03 35.04
C ALA A 5 15.26 25.73 33.61
N VAL A 6 16.16 26.02 32.65
CA VAL A 6 16.00 25.66 31.25
C VAL A 6 15.83 24.15 31.20
N ARG A 7 14.59 23.69 30.99
CA ARG A 7 14.31 22.27 30.75
C ARG A 7 15.15 21.86 29.55
N PRO A 8 16.03 20.85 29.65
CA PRO A 8 16.76 20.37 28.48
C PRO A 8 15.73 19.99 27.41
N ALA A 9 15.94 20.50 26.20
CA ALA A 9 15.09 20.18 25.06
C ALA A 9 14.95 18.65 25.00
N VAL A 10 13.70 18.16 25.04
CA VAL A 10 13.40 16.73 24.92
C VAL A 10 14.03 16.24 23.63
N GLU A 11 15.11 15.48 23.72
CA GLU A 11 15.71 14.84 22.56
C GLU A 11 14.66 13.93 21.93
N ILE A 12 14.17 14.33 20.75
CA ILE A 12 13.30 13.51 19.93
C ILE A 12 14.16 12.33 19.47
N ARG A 13 14.07 11.19 20.16
CA ARG A 13 14.80 9.97 19.81
C ARG A 13 14.58 9.64 18.35
N SER A 14 15.66 9.72 17.57
CA SER A 14 15.62 9.32 16.16
C SER A 14 15.33 7.82 16.05
N THR A 15 14.45 7.45 15.13
CA THR A 15 14.18 6.05 14.84
C THR A 15 15.48 5.39 14.35
N PRO A 16 15.93 4.25 14.92
CA PRO A 16 17.17 3.62 14.49
C PRO A 16 17.16 3.32 12.99
N LYS A 17 18.29 3.55 12.30
CA LYS A 17 18.40 3.29 10.85
C LYS A 17 18.00 1.85 10.48
N ALA A 18 18.31 0.90 11.35
CA ALA A 18 17.97 -0.51 11.18
C ALA A 18 16.45 -0.78 11.14
N VAL A 19 15.62 0.03 11.80
CA VAL A 19 14.15 -0.04 11.65
C VAL A 19 13.76 0.32 10.23
N GLY A 20 14.40 1.34 9.64
CA GLY A 20 14.18 1.69 8.24
C GLY A 20 14.62 0.61 7.26
N ILE A 21 15.68 -0.14 7.59
CA ILE A 21 16.12 -1.32 6.82
C ILE A 21 15.07 -2.42 6.89
N ALA A 22 14.63 -2.79 8.10
CA ALA A 22 13.57 -3.79 8.28
C ALA A 22 12.29 -3.41 7.51
N TRP A 23 11.90 -2.14 7.56
CA TRP A 23 10.76 -1.61 6.80
C TRP A 23 10.96 -1.71 5.28
N THR A 24 12.16 -1.43 4.80
CA THR A 24 12.51 -1.57 3.37
C THR A 24 12.47 -3.02 2.92
N LEU A 25 12.92 -3.94 3.77
CA LEU A 25 12.84 -5.39 3.51
C LEU A 25 11.40 -5.90 3.49
N LEU A 26 10.49 -5.34 4.32
CA LEU A 26 9.05 -5.61 4.18
C LEU A 26 8.51 -5.14 2.84
N ILE A 27 8.93 -3.97 2.34
CA ILE A 27 8.56 -3.51 0.99
C ILE A 27 9.05 -4.51 -0.05
N ILE A 28 10.33 -4.92 0.02
CA ILE A 28 10.92 -5.91 -0.90
C ILE A 28 10.14 -7.23 -0.85
N ASN A 29 9.75 -7.73 0.33
CA ASN A 29 8.92 -8.92 0.44
C ASN A 29 7.61 -8.78 -0.35
N THR A 30 6.99 -7.61 -0.30
CA THR A 30 5.70 -7.36 -0.94
C THR A 30 5.81 -7.06 -2.44
N LEU A 31 7.02 -6.95 -2.99
CA LEU A 31 7.22 -6.87 -4.44
C LEU A 31 6.83 -8.21 -5.06
N GLY A 32 5.59 -8.30 -5.57
CA GLY A 32 5.16 -9.47 -6.33
C GLY A 32 6.10 -9.75 -7.51
N SER A 33 6.11 -11.01 -7.95
CA SER A 33 6.90 -11.47 -9.10
C SER A 33 5.99 -12.27 -10.03
N THR A 34 5.09 -11.57 -10.69
CA THR A 34 4.14 -12.19 -11.61
C THR A 34 4.12 -11.44 -12.93
N GLY A 35 4.23 -12.21 -14.02
CA GLY A 35 3.71 -11.85 -15.34
C GLY A 35 4.53 -10.89 -16.21
N ALA A 36 5.51 -10.14 -15.69
CA ALA A 36 6.32 -9.24 -16.53
C ALA A 36 7.60 -9.91 -17.04
N LYS A 37 7.87 -9.78 -18.35
CA LYS A 37 9.13 -10.22 -18.97
C LYS A 37 10.27 -9.33 -18.51
N THR A 38 11.33 -9.93 -17.99
CA THR A 38 12.52 -9.23 -17.51
C THR A 38 13.60 -9.13 -18.58
N VAL A 39 14.48 -8.13 -18.48
CA VAL A 39 15.64 -7.98 -19.39
C VAL A 39 16.58 -9.18 -19.27
N ILE A 40 16.82 -9.63 -18.04
CA ILE A 40 17.49 -10.90 -17.74
C ILE A 40 16.43 -11.84 -17.19
N PRO A 41 16.15 -13.00 -17.82
CA PRO A 41 15.14 -13.94 -17.34
C PRO A 41 15.37 -14.28 -15.86
N LEU A 42 14.47 -13.83 -14.99
CA LEU A 42 14.57 -14.06 -13.55
C LEU A 42 13.74 -15.29 -13.20
N PRO A 43 14.36 -16.41 -12.76
CA PRO A 43 13.60 -17.59 -12.35
C PRO A 43 12.65 -17.25 -11.20
N ARG A 44 11.43 -17.78 -11.24
CA ARG A 44 10.43 -17.56 -10.18
C ARG A 44 10.98 -17.93 -8.80
N SER A 45 11.76 -19.01 -8.70
CA SER A 45 12.43 -19.45 -7.47
C SER A 45 13.37 -18.39 -6.89
N VAL A 46 14.13 -17.68 -7.72
CA VAL A 46 15.04 -16.60 -7.27
C VAL A 46 14.25 -15.43 -6.71
N SER A 47 13.18 -15.00 -7.40
CA SER A 47 12.33 -13.91 -6.90
C SER A 47 11.60 -14.27 -5.60
N GLN A 48 11.16 -15.52 -5.46
CA GLN A 48 10.57 -16.03 -4.23
C GLN A 48 11.60 -16.10 -3.10
N LEU A 49 12.82 -16.56 -3.38
CA LEU A 49 13.91 -16.59 -2.41
C LEU A 49 14.26 -15.18 -1.91
N ILE A 50 14.35 -14.19 -2.80
CA ILE A 50 14.64 -12.80 -2.44
C ILE A 50 13.50 -12.21 -1.59
N THR A 51 12.24 -12.38 -2.01
CA THR A 51 11.09 -11.82 -1.29
C THR A 51 10.91 -12.46 0.09
N MET A 52 11.04 -13.79 0.19
CA MET A 52 10.92 -14.52 1.45
C MET A 52 12.13 -14.32 2.36
N GLY A 53 13.33 -14.33 1.79
CA GLY A 53 14.56 -14.00 2.50
C GLY A 53 14.54 -12.59 3.06
N ALA A 54 14.01 -11.62 2.31
CA ALA A 54 13.81 -10.25 2.80
C ALA A 54 12.87 -10.21 4.02
N LEU A 55 11.77 -10.99 4.00
CA LEU A 55 10.87 -11.07 5.15
C LEU A 55 11.53 -11.72 6.37
N GLY A 56 12.26 -12.83 6.19
CA GLY A 56 13.03 -13.46 7.25
C GLY A 56 14.07 -12.50 7.86
N ALA A 57 14.82 -11.79 7.02
CA ALA A 57 15.78 -10.79 7.46
C ALA A 57 15.11 -9.62 8.18
N ALA A 58 13.97 -9.13 7.68
CA ALA A 58 13.19 -8.08 8.33
C ALA A 58 12.77 -8.50 9.74
N PHE A 59 12.28 -9.74 9.89
CA PHE A 59 11.88 -10.31 11.17
C PHE A 59 13.06 -10.41 12.14
N VAL A 60 14.19 -10.98 11.70
CA VAL A 60 15.39 -11.12 12.54
C VAL A 60 15.92 -9.76 12.98
N ILE A 61 15.98 -8.77 12.09
CA ILE A 61 16.39 -7.41 12.44
C ILE A 61 15.41 -6.81 13.46
N ALA A 62 14.10 -6.92 13.22
CA ALA A 62 13.10 -6.39 14.14
C ALA A 62 13.16 -7.06 15.53
N LEU A 63 13.39 -8.37 15.57
CA LEU A 63 13.54 -9.14 16.81
C LEU A 63 14.82 -8.77 17.56
N ALA A 64 15.95 -8.64 16.86
CA ALA A 64 17.22 -8.23 17.45
C ALA A 64 17.14 -6.80 18.03
N LEU A 65 16.48 -5.88 17.33
CA LEU A 65 16.26 -4.51 17.81
C LEU A 65 15.25 -4.44 18.96
N ASN A 66 14.31 -5.40 19.04
CA ASN A 66 13.28 -5.47 20.07
C ASN A 66 13.39 -6.76 20.90
N ALA A 67 14.58 -7.08 21.39
CA ALA A 67 14.85 -8.31 22.15
C ALA A 67 14.01 -8.42 23.44
N ARG A 68 13.55 -7.30 23.99
CA ARG A 68 12.64 -7.24 25.16
C ARG A 68 11.16 -7.37 24.79
N LEU A 69 10.84 -7.62 23.52
CA LEU A 69 9.48 -7.78 22.99
C LEU A 69 8.52 -6.65 23.44
N LYS A 70 9.01 -5.40 23.48
CA LYS A 70 8.17 -4.25 23.84
C LYS A 70 7.21 -3.98 22.69
N ILE A 71 5.95 -4.37 22.85
CA ILE A 71 4.89 -4.21 21.84
C ILE A 71 3.94 -3.10 22.25
N ARG A 72 3.57 -2.22 21.31
CA ARG A 72 2.54 -1.21 21.54
C ARG A 72 1.17 -1.74 21.09
N PRO A 73 0.11 -1.58 21.89
CA PRO A 73 -1.24 -1.97 21.49
C PRO A 73 -1.66 -1.30 20.18
N SER A 74 -2.21 -2.09 19.27
CA SER A 74 -2.73 -1.61 17.98
C SER A 74 -3.96 -2.40 17.58
N ALA A 75 -5.13 -1.75 17.55
CA ALA A 75 -6.38 -2.37 17.12
C ALA A 75 -6.30 -2.87 15.68
N TYR A 76 -5.57 -2.16 14.81
CA TYR A 76 -5.31 -2.59 13.44
C TYR A 76 -4.56 -3.94 13.40
N LEU A 77 -3.43 -4.06 14.11
CA LEU A 77 -2.65 -5.31 14.11
C LEU A 77 -3.36 -6.45 14.84
N PHE A 78 -4.16 -6.14 15.87
CA PHE A 78 -5.00 -7.13 16.53
C PHE A 78 -6.00 -7.74 15.55
N LEU A 79 -6.79 -6.91 14.85
CA LEU A 79 -7.74 -7.38 13.84
C LEU A 79 -7.04 -8.13 12.69
N LEU A 80 -5.85 -7.66 12.29
CA LEU A 80 -5.06 -8.36 11.28
C LEU A 80 -4.55 -9.73 11.75
N THR A 81 -4.26 -9.86 13.05
CA THR A 81 -3.91 -11.14 13.69
C THR A 81 -5.13 -12.07 13.77
N VAL A 82 -6.32 -11.54 14.04
CA VAL A 82 -7.57 -12.32 13.96
C VAL A 82 -7.82 -12.83 12.54
N LEU A 83 -7.58 -11.99 11.52
CA LEU A 83 -7.67 -12.39 10.12
C LEU A 83 -6.67 -13.50 9.77
N LEU A 84 -5.44 -13.42 10.31
CA LEU A 84 -4.45 -14.48 10.17
C LEU A 84 -4.91 -15.79 10.80
N VAL A 85 -5.44 -15.76 12.02
CA VAL A 85 -5.96 -16.97 12.68
C VAL A 85 -7.06 -17.61 11.84
N LEU A 86 -8.00 -16.80 11.35
CA LEU A 86 -9.03 -17.25 10.41
C LEU A 86 -8.41 -17.88 9.15
N SER A 87 -7.42 -17.23 8.55
CA SER A 87 -6.73 -17.72 7.35
C SER A 87 -6.07 -19.08 7.59
N VAL A 88 -5.44 -19.26 8.75
CA VAL A 88 -4.81 -20.52 9.14
C VAL A 88 -5.86 -21.60 9.27
N VAL A 89 -6.93 -21.33 10.03
CA VAL A 89 -8.03 -22.29 10.26
C VAL A 89 -8.68 -22.71 8.94
N ALA A 90 -9.01 -21.75 8.07
CA ALA A 90 -9.60 -22.02 6.76
C ALA A 90 -8.64 -22.83 5.85
N SER A 91 -7.33 -22.64 6.00
CA SER A 91 -6.32 -23.37 5.21
C SER A 91 -5.94 -24.74 5.80
N LEU A 92 -6.51 -25.15 6.95
CA LEU A 92 -6.23 -26.47 7.55
C LEU A 92 -6.82 -27.64 6.77
N ASN A 93 -7.88 -27.41 5.99
CA ASN A 93 -8.55 -28.46 5.23
C ASN A 93 -7.74 -28.97 4.02
N LEU A 94 -6.52 -28.48 3.79
CA LEU A 94 -5.53 -28.95 2.80
C LEU A 94 -6.01 -29.10 1.34
N GLU A 95 -7.24 -28.71 0.99
CA GLU A 95 -7.70 -28.65 -0.40
C GLU A 95 -6.81 -27.70 -1.23
N GLY A 96 -6.32 -26.61 -0.62
CA GLY A 96 -5.33 -25.70 -1.20
C GLY A 96 -3.86 -26.17 -1.12
N GLY A 97 -3.62 -27.36 -0.56
CA GLY A 97 -2.29 -27.97 -0.39
C GLY A 97 -1.30 -27.17 0.46
N PHE A 98 -0.01 -27.55 0.39
CA PHE A 98 1.08 -26.88 1.11
C PHE A 98 1.27 -25.40 0.73
N GLY A 99 0.78 -24.99 -0.45
CA GLY A 99 0.83 -23.60 -0.90
C GLY A 99 0.05 -22.66 0.01
N ALA A 100 -1.11 -23.09 0.51
CA ALA A 100 -1.93 -22.31 1.45
C ALA A 100 -1.20 -22.11 2.78
N LEU A 101 -0.64 -23.18 3.35
CA LEU A 101 0.15 -23.13 4.59
C LEU A 101 1.37 -22.20 4.46
N PHE A 102 2.05 -22.23 3.32
CA PHE A 102 3.17 -21.32 3.06
C PHE A 102 2.74 -19.85 3.02
N ARG A 103 1.57 -19.54 2.43
CA ARG A 103 1.00 -18.17 2.45
C ARG A 103 0.62 -17.75 3.86
N CYS A 104 0.03 -18.65 4.66
CA CYS A 104 -0.24 -18.41 6.07
C CYS A 104 1.03 -18.13 6.87
N PHE A 105 2.09 -18.93 6.67
CA PHE A 105 3.39 -18.71 7.31
C PHE A 105 3.99 -17.35 6.94
N ARG A 106 3.99 -17.01 5.65
CA ARG A 106 4.42 -15.69 5.17
C ARG A 106 3.60 -14.58 5.86
N PHE A 107 2.28 -14.73 5.94
CA PHE A 107 1.42 -13.73 6.55
C PHE A 107 1.67 -13.58 8.06
N ALA A 108 1.86 -14.70 8.76
CA ALA A 108 2.23 -14.73 10.17
C ALA A 108 3.56 -14.01 10.43
N LEU A 109 4.58 -14.29 9.63
CA LEU A 109 5.90 -13.67 9.76
C LEU A 109 5.85 -12.16 9.44
N PHE A 110 5.05 -11.76 8.45
CA PHE A 110 4.79 -10.37 8.12
C PHE A 110 4.13 -9.62 9.29
N ILE A 111 3.03 -10.15 9.84
CA ILE A 111 2.33 -9.54 10.97
C ILE A 111 3.21 -9.52 12.22
N SER A 112 3.95 -10.58 12.50
CA SER A 112 4.87 -10.65 13.65
C SER A 112 5.97 -9.60 13.54
N THR A 113 6.50 -9.38 12.34
CA THR A 113 7.46 -8.30 12.09
C THR A 113 6.83 -6.94 12.36
N LEU A 114 5.60 -6.70 11.91
CA LEU A 114 4.89 -5.44 12.21
C LEU A 114 4.68 -5.24 13.70
N TRP A 115 4.28 -6.28 14.45
CA TRP A 115 4.15 -6.24 15.91
C TRP A 115 5.46 -5.84 16.58
N LEU A 116 6.59 -6.42 16.18
CA LEU A 116 7.91 -6.07 16.71
C LEU A 116 8.29 -4.62 16.42
N LEU A 117 7.89 -4.10 15.25
CA LEU A 117 8.17 -2.72 14.84
C LEU A 117 7.27 -1.67 15.51
N THR A 118 6.16 -2.07 16.14
CA THR A 118 5.21 -1.13 16.79
C THR A 118 5.85 -0.23 17.83
N ARG A 119 6.93 -0.69 18.49
CA ARG A 119 7.70 0.09 19.46
C ARG A 119 8.12 1.47 18.92
N TRP A 120 8.47 1.53 17.63
CA TRP A 120 8.93 2.76 16.98
C TRP A 120 7.81 3.52 16.25
N TRP A 121 6.57 3.07 16.35
CA TRP A 121 5.41 3.79 15.81
C TRP A 121 5.10 4.98 16.71
N ASN A 122 5.75 6.11 16.45
CA ASN A 122 5.68 7.32 17.27
C ASN A 122 4.78 8.41 16.68
N GLY A 123 4.05 8.13 15.60
CA GLY A 123 3.26 9.13 14.87
C GLY A 123 4.08 10.13 14.05
N GLY A 124 5.41 9.93 13.96
CA GLY A 124 6.34 10.76 13.22
C GLY A 124 6.39 10.45 11.72
N LEU A 125 7.06 11.33 10.95
CA LEU A 125 7.14 11.24 9.49
C LEU A 125 8.40 10.51 8.98
N ASP A 126 9.26 10.02 9.87
CA ASP A 126 10.50 9.35 9.46
C ASP A 126 10.22 8.06 8.69
N LEU A 127 9.24 7.29 9.14
CA LEU A 127 8.84 6.08 8.43
C LEU A 127 8.24 6.39 7.05
N VAL A 128 7.54 7.53 6.91
CA VAL A 128 7.04 8.02 5.61
C VAL A 128 8.20 8.32 4.67
N ARG A 129 9.24 9.00 5.14
CA ARG A 129 10.44 9.30 4.33
C ARG A 129 11.14 8.03 3.89
N THR A 130 11.28 7.05 4.78
CA THR A 130 11.83 5.73 4.44
C THR A 130 10.97 5.02 3.41
N HIS A 131 9.65 5.04 3.57
CA HIS A 131 8.71 4.41 2.64
C HIS A 131 8.76 5.06 1.24
N ILE A 132 8.80 6.39 1.17
CA ILE A 132 9.00 7.13 -0.09
C ILE A 132 10.35 6.76 -0.74
N ARG A 133 11.44 6.72 0.03
CA ARG A 133 12.77 6.38 -0.50
C ARG A 133 12.80 4.95 -1.03
N ALA A 134 12.27 3.99 -0.30
CA ALA A 134 12.24 2.59 -0.70
C ALA A 134 11.44 2.39 -1.99
N TYR A 135 10.21 2.89 -2.08
CA TYR A 135 9.46 2.83 -3.34
C TYR A 135 10.06 3.69 -4.44
N GLY A 136 10.68 4.82 -4.11
CA GLY A 136 11.42 5.64 -5.07
C GLY A 136 12.56 4.87 -5.73
N VAL A 137 13.32 4.09 -4.95
CA VAL A 137 14.35 3.18 -5.50
C VAL A 137 13.72 2.14 -6.42
N VAL A 138 12.58 1.54 -6.04
CA VAL A 138 11.86 0.60 -6.91
C VAL A 138 11.46 1.27 -8.23
N LEU A 139 10.92 2.50 -8.21
CA LEU A 139 10.56 3.25 -9.41
C LEU A 139 11.79 3.60 -10.26
N VAL A 140 12.93 3.91 -9.64
CA VAL A 140 14.20 4.10 -10.36
C VAL A 140 14.59 2.82 -11.11
N THR A 141 14.42 1.63 -10.52
CA THR A 141 14.68 0.38 -11.24
C THR A 141 13.76 0.19 -12.45
N VAL A 142 12.52 0.66 -12.38
CA VAL A 142 11.59 0.65 -13.53
C VAL A 142 12.09 1.57 -14.64
N VAL A 143 12.51 2.79 -14.29
CA VAL A 143 13.04 3.76 -15.26
C VAL A 143 14.33 3.26 -15.91
N ILE A 144 15.25 2.68 -15.14
CA ILE A 144 16.46 2.04 -15.67
C ILE A 144 16.07 0.90 -16.61
N GLY A 145 15.10 0.07 -16.21
CA GLY A 145 14.57 -1.02 -17.03
C GLY A 145 13.99 -0.55 -18.37
N LEU A 146 13.28 0.58 -18.38
CA LEU A 146 12.75 1.23 -19.58
C LEU A 146 13.89 1.73 -20.49
N ALA A 147 14.94 2.31 -19.93
CA ALA A 147 16.09 2.79 -20.69
C ALA A 147 16.93 1.65 -21.30
N LEU A 148 17.10 0.54 -20.57
CA LEU A 148 17.90 -0.60 -21.02
C LEU A 148 17.16 -1.48 -22.04
N GLY A 149 15.84 -1.60 -21.93
CA GLY A 149 15.05 -2.46 -22.81
C GLY A 149 13.61 -1.97 -22.99
N PRO A 150 13.38 -0.93 -23.81
CA PRO A 150 12.06 -0.34 -24.02
C PRO A 150 11.00 -1.35 -24.46
N GLY A 151 11.36 -2.30 -25.35
CA GLY A 151 10.43 -3.32 -25.84
C GLY A 151 9.96 -4.31 -24.75
N ASN A 152 10.81 -4.59 -23.76
CA ASN A 152 10.44 -5.43 -22.62
C ASN A 152 9.65 -4.64 -21.57
N ALA A 153 9.89 -3.34 -21.46
CA ALA A 153 9.25 -2.45 -20.49
C ALA A 153 7.88 -1.94 -20.94
N LEU A 154 7.62 -1.93 -22.25
CA LEU A 154 6.33 -1.60 -22.85
C LEU A 154 5.84 -2.78 -23.72
N PRO A 155 5.63 -3.97 -23.13
CA PRO A 155 5.28 -5.17 -23.87
C PRO A 155 3.88 -5.08 -24.48
N PHE A 156 3.72 -5.67 -25.67
CA PHE A 156 2.43 -5.74 -26.37
C PHE A 156 1.36 -6.50 -25.57
N GLU A 157 1.76 -7.53 -24.80
CA GLU A 157 0.87 -8.33 -23.94
C GLU A 157 0.11 -7.48 -22.91
N TYR A 158 0.72 -6.37 -22.46
CA TYR A 158 0.07 -5.42 -21.56
C TYR A 158 -0.46 -4.18 -22.30
N GLY A 159 -0.58 -4.22 -23.63
CA GLY A 159 -1.06 -3.10 -24.45
C GLY A 159 -0.13 -1.89 -24.43
N GLY A 160 1.19 -2.11 -24.32
CA GLY A 160 2.18 -1.03 -24.25
C GLY A 160 2.23 -0.29 -22.92
N ARG A 161 1.68 -0.88 -21.85
CA ARG A 161 1.74 -0.32 -20.49
C ARG A 161 3.10 -0.57 -19.86
N LEU A 162 3.62 0.42 -19.14
CA LEU A 162 4.89 0.31 -18.45
C LEU A 162 4.88 -0.78 -17.37
N THR A 163 5.83 -1.71 -17.49
CA THR A 163 6.12 -2.80 -16.54
C THR A 163 7.51 -2.62 -15.91
N GLY A 164 7.79 -3.38 -14.85
CA GLY A 164 9.15 -3.52 -14.34
C GLY A 164 9.90 -4.62 -15.10
N THR A 165 11.09 -4.30 -15.64
CA THR A 165 11.91 -5.26 -16.39
C THR A 165 13.19 -5.71 -15.67
N LEU A 166 13.66 -4.95 -14.67
CA LEU A 166 14.72 -5.40 -13.76
C LEU A 166 14.15 -6.27 -12.64
N TRP A 167 12.99 -5.88 -12.12
CA TRP A 167 12.16 -6.69 -11.25
C TRP A 167 10.79 -6.85 -11.91
N PRO A 168 10.23 -8.07 -12.02
CA PRO A 168 8.99 -8.32 -12.76
C PRO A 168 7.78 -7.74 -12.03
N LEU A 169 7.49 -6.47 -12.29
CA LEU A 169 6.35 -5.73 -11.76
C LEU A 169 5.30 -5.56 -12.85
N THR A 170 4.06 -5.86 -12.50
CA THR A 170 2.90 -5.60 -13.37
C THR A 170 2.60 -4.10 -13.44
N PRO A 171 1.92 -3.60 -14.49
CA PRO A 171 1.63 -2.18 -14.61
C PRO A 171 0.80 -1.60 -13.44
N PRO A 172 -0.21 -2.32 -12.87
CA PRO A 172 -0.91 -1.85 -11.68
C PRO A 172 0.02 -1.62 -10.48
N GLN A 173 0.98 -2.52 -10.22
CA GLN A 173 1.93 -2.38 -9.12
C GLN A 173 2.85 -1.17 -9.30
N VAL A 174 3.39 -0.98 -10.50
CA VAL A 174 4.22 0.21 -10.80
C VAL A 174 3.40 1.48 -10.61
N GLY A 175 2.15 1.50 -11.10
CA GLY A 175 1.22 2.60 -10.93
C GLY A 175 0.93 2.89 -9.46
N GLN A 176 0.71 1.85 -8.66
CA GLN A 176 0.49 1.97 -7.22
C GLN A 176 1.67 2.64 -6.53
N TYR A 177 2.88 2.15 -6.76
CA TYR A 177 4.08 2.69 -6.10
C TYR A 177 4.32 4.15 -6.51
N ALA A 178 4.10 4.48 -7.78
CA ALA A 178 4.18 5.86 -8.27
C ALA A 178 3.14 6.76 -7.59
N ALA A 179 1.88 6.33 -7.53
CA ALA A 179 0.81 7.09 -6.88
C ALA A 179 1.09 7.35 -5.39
N ILE A 180 1.53 6.32 -4.66
CA ILE A 180 1.87 6.44 -3.23
C ILE A 180 3.04 7.41 -3.03
N VAL A 181 4.12 7.30 -3.82
CA VAL A 181 5.28 8.20 -3.77
C VAL A 181 4.86 9.65 -4.05
N ILE A 182 4.04 9.88 -5.08
CA ILE A 182 3.55 11.22 -5.42
C ILE A 182 2.73 11.80 -4.26
N GLY A 183 1.69 11.10 -3.82
CA GLY A 183 0.76 11.62 -2.82
C GLY A 183 1.43 11.92 -1.48
N LEU A 184 2.28 11.01 -0.98
CA LEU A 184 3.03 11.26 0.25
C LEU A 184 4.01 12.42 0.09
N THR A 185 4.69 12.54 -1.06
CA THR A 185 5.63 13.66 -1.31
C THR A 185 4.91 15.00 -1.37
N VAL A 186 3.75 15.06 -2.04
CA VAL A 186 2.89 16.26 -2.08
C VAL A 186 2.49 16.66 -0.66
N LEU A 187 2.05 15.71 0.17
CA LEU A 187 1.62 16.00 1.54
C LEU A 187 2.79 16.44 2.45
N LEU A 188 3.99 15.88 2.28
CA LEU A 188 5.18 16.36 2.97
C LEU A 188 5.55 17.79 2.56
N TRP A 189 5.48 18.12 1.28
CA TRP A 189 5.71 19.48 0.77
C TRP A 189 4.68 20.48 1.30
N LEU A 190 3.39 20.12 1.27
CA LEU A 190 2.31 20.94 1.80
C LEU A 190 2.44 21.15 3.31
N GLY A 191 2.86 20.12 4.04
CA GLY A 191 3.17 20.18 5.47
C GLY A 191 4.46 20.95 5.81
N GLY A 192 5.16 21.52 4.83
CA GLY A 192 6.41 22.27 5.03
C GLY A 192 7.59 21.40 5.48
N LYS A 193 7.52 20.08 5.26
CA LYS A 193 8.56 19.11 5.65
C LYS A 193 9.51 18.75 4.51
N LEU A 194 9.25 19.29 3.32
CA LEU A 194 10.05 19.12 2.12
C LEU A 194 10.03 20.42 1.31
N GLU A 195 11.18 20.81 0.76
CA GLU A 195 11.29 21.96 -0.14
C GLU A 195 10.65 21.70 -1.50
N ARG A 196 10.17 22.75 -2.16
CA ARG A 196 9.49 22.65 -3.47
C ARG A 196 10.36 21.99 -4.54
N ARG A 197 11.65 22.34 -4.61
CA ARG A 197 12.58 21.77 -5.61
C ARG A 197 12.71 20.26 -5.42
N ASN A 198 12.96 19.81 -4.20
CA ASN A 198 13.10 18.40 -3.87
C ASN A 198 11.79 17.63 -4.10
N ALA A 199 10.64 18.25 -3.80
CA ALA A 199 9.34 17.67 -4.10
C ALA A 199 9.14 17.45 -5.60
N LEU A 200 9.46 18.45 -6.44
CA LEU A 200 9.32 18.35 -7.89
C LEU A 200 10.22 17.29 -8.51
N VAL A 201 11.46 17.14 -8.02
CA VAL A 201 12.41 16.11 -8.46
C VAL A 201 11.86 14.70 -8.25
N VAL A 202 10.99 14.49 -7.26
CA VAL A 202 10.36 13.19 -7.00
C VAL A 202 9.01 13.06 -7.72
N ILE A 203 8.17 14.09 -7.65
CA ILE A 203 6.80 14.07 -8.18
C ILE A 203 6.78 13.95 -9.69
N VAL A 204 7.58 14.75 -10.41
CA VAL A 204 7.54 14.80 -11.88
C VAL A 204 7.89 13.46 -12.52
N PRO A 205 9.04 12.80 -12.21
CA PRO A 205 9.34 11.50 -12.80
C PRO A 205 8.36 10.41 -12.34
N SER A 206 7.92 10.43 -11.08
CA SER A 206 6.92 9.46 -10.60
C SER A 206 5.59 9.62 -11.34
N PHE A 207 5.17 10.84 -11.63
CA PHE A 207 3.96 11.13 -12.38
C PHE A 207 4.07 10.67 -13.84
N ALA A 208 5.22 10.88 -14.48
CA ALA A 208 5.49 10.33 -15.81
C ALA A 208 5.41 8.80 -15.83
N VAL A 209 6.01 8.12 -14.85
CA VAL A 209 5.89 6.66 -14.68
C VAL A 209 4.43 6.25 -14.51
N LEU A 210 3.67 6.92 -13.63
CA LEU A 210 2.24 6.64 -13.43
C LEU A 210 1.45 6.72 -14.74
N LEU A 211 1.67 7.77 -15.55
CA LEU A 211 1.00 7.94 -16.84
C LEU A 211 1.33 6.79 -17.82
N LEU A 212 2.61 6.42 -17.90
CA LEU A 212 3.07 5.33 -18.78
C LEU A 212 2.55 3.95 -18.36
N THR A 213 2.19 3.75 -17.09
CA THR A 213 1.53 2.49 -16.68
C THR A 213 0.10 2.37 -17.18
N HIS A 214 -0.52 3.49 -17.60
CA HIS A 214 -1.96 3.62 -17.85
C HIS A 214 -2.77 2.84 -16.82
N THR A 215 -2.67 3.16 -15.53
CA THR A 215 -3.43 2.46 -14.47
C THR A 215 -4.51 3.38 -13.92
N ARG A 216 -5.77 3.12 -14.33
CA ARG A 216 -6.96 3.92 -13.91
C ARG A 216 -7.11 3.90 -12.39
N THR A 217 -7.02 2.73 -11.78
CA THR A 217 -7.15 2.55 -10.32
C THR A 217 -6.12 3.37 -9.54
N ALA A 218 -4.85 3.30 -9.92
CA ALA A 218 -3.80 4.06 -9.27
C ALA A 218 -3.99 5.59 -9.42
N MET A 219 -4.42 6.06 -10.60
CA MET A 219 -4.72 7.48 -10.82
C MET A 219 -5.93 7.93 -10.00
N LEU A 220 -7.02 7.16 -9.99
CA LEU A 220 -8.21 7.45 -9.19
C LEU A 220 -7.88 7.45 -7.70
N GLY A 221 -7.13 6.47 -7.21
CA GLY A 221 -6.67 6.40 -5.83
C GLY A 221 -5.79 7.60 -5.45
N LEU A 222 -4.88 8.04 -6.33
CA LEU A 222 -4.07 9.23 -6.13
C LEU A 222 -4.96 10.48 -6.00
N VAL A 223 -5.88 10.68 -6.93
CA VAL A 223 -6.77 11.85 -6.95
C VAL A 223 -7.69 11.85 -5.74
N ALA A 224 -8.44 10.76 -5.53
CA ALA A 224 -9.37 10.63 -4.40
C ALA A 224 -8.64 10.78 -3.06
N GLY A 225 -7.52 10.07 -2.88
CA GLY A 225 -6.73 10.16 -1.66
C GLY A 225 -6.18 11.56 -1.41
N THR A 226 -5.71 12.25 -2.45
CA THR A 226 -5.18 13.61 -2.33
C THR A 226 -6.30 14.60 -2.00
N VAL A 227 -7.45 14.50 -2.67
CA VAL A 227 -8.64 15.33 -2.41
C VAL A 227 -9.09 15.19 -0.96
N VAL A 228 -9.29 13.96 -0.48
CA VAL A 228 -9.75 13.72 0.90
C VAL A 228 -8.69 14.18 1.92
N ALA A 229 -7.40 13.94 1.66
CA ALA A 229 -6.33 14.43 2.52
C ALA A 229 -6.26 15.96 2.58
N LEU A 230 -6.43 16.65 1.45
CA LEU A 230 -6.48 18.11 1.39
C LEU A 230 -7.70 18.69 2.10
N MET A 231 -8.89 18.09 1.90
CA MET A 231 -10.11 18.45 2.62
C MET A 231 -9.92 18.33 4.13
N SER A 232 -9.22 17.29 4.59
CA SER A 232 -8.90 17.10 6.01
C SER A 232 -8.05 18.23 6.62
N GLN A 233 -7.37 19.01 5.76
CA GLN A 233 -6.51 20.14 6.13
C GLN A 233 -7.10 21.51 5.71
N TRP A 234 -8.34 21.53 5.20
CA TRP A 234 -8.93 22.72 4.61
C TRP A 234 -9.00 23.89 5.60
N MET A 235 -9.47 23.62 6.82
CA MET A 235 -9.56 24.65 7.86
C MET A 235 -8.20 24.98 8.50
N SER A 236 -7.25 24.03 8.51
CA SER A 236 -5.98 24.17 9.24
C SER A 236 -4.84 24.78 8.41
N SER A 237 -4.88 24.73 7.07
CA SER A 237 -3.75 25.14 6.24
C SER A 237 -4.17 26.00 5.04
N ALA A 238 -3.74 27.27 5.04
CA ALA A 238 -3.93 28.17 3.90
C ALA A 238 -3.22 27.65 2.63
N ARG A 239 -2.08 26.98 2.78
CA ARG A 239 -1.36 26.35 1.66
C ARG A 239 -2.17 25.21 1.06
N ALA A 240 -2.78 24.37 1.90
CA ALA A 240 -3.66 23.30 1.44
C ALA A 240 -4.89 23.85 0.70
N ARG A 241 -5.52 24.92 1.21
CA ARG A 241 -6.63 25.59 0.52
C ARG A 241 -6.24 26.08 -0.87
N LYS A 242 -5.13 26.83 -0.97
CA LYS A 242 -4.64 27.37 -2.25
C LYS A 242 -4.38 26.26 -3.27
N VAL A 243 -3.72 25.19 -2.85
CA VAL A 243 -3.41 24.06 -3.74
C VAL A 243 -4.66 23.29 -4.13
N PHE A 244 -5.59 23.05 -3.20
CA PHE A 244 -6.87 22.42 -3.52
C PHE A 244 -7.68 23.25 -4.52
N THR A 245 -7.84 24.56 -4.29
CA THR A 245 -8.53 25.44 -5.24
C THR A 245 -7.83 25.44 -6.60
N GLY A 246 -6.50 25.48 -6.63
CA GLY A 246 -5.73 25.37 -7.88
C GLY A 246 -5.93 24.04 -8.60
N LEU A 247 -5.97 22.92 -7.87
CA LEU A 247 -6.25 21.59 -8.43
C LEU A 247 -7.67 21.49 -8.99
N VAL A 248 -8.66 22.06 -8.30
CA VAL A 248 -10.04 22.10 -8.79
C VAL A 248 -10.13 22.91 -10.07
N LEU A 249 -9.56 24.12 -10.09
CA LEU A 249 -9.56 24.98 -11.28
C LEU A 249 -8.81 24.34 -12.46
N ALA A 250 -7.63 23.77 -12.21
CA ALA A 250 -6.87 23.05 -13.23
C ALA A 250 -7.62 21.81 -13.72
N GLY A 251 -8.29 21.08 -12.82
CA GLY A 251 -9.12 19.94 -13.15
C GLY A 251 -10.29 20.32 -14.06
N VAL A 252 -11.04 21.36 -13.71
CA VAL A 252 -12.12 21.91 -14.54
C VAL A 252 -11.59 22.34 -15.91
N PHE A 253 -10.47 23.07 -15.94
CA PHE A 253 -9.83 23.46 -17.21
C PHE A 253 -9.43 22.24 -18.05
N CYS A 254 -8.78 21.23 -17.47
CA CYS A 254 -8.39 20.02 -18.18
C CYS A 254 -9.60 19.25 -18.73
N VAL A 255 -10.70 19.15 -17.98
CA VAL A 255 -11.93 18.49 -18.46
C VAL A 255 -12.53 19.25 -19.64
N VAL A 256 -12.59 20.57 -19.57
CA VAL A 256 -13.18 21.41 -20.62
C VAL A 256 -12.28 21.47 -21.86
N ALA A 257 -10.98 21.69 -21.69
CA ALA A 257 -10.05 21.93 -22.79
C ALA A 257 -9.47 20.64 -23.40
N LEU A 258 -9.30 19.58 -22.60
CA LEU A 258 -8.66 18.32 -22.99
C LEU A 258 -9.61 17.13 -22.87
N GLY A 259 -10.92 17.35 -22.74
CA GLY A 259 -11.92 16.31 -22.50
C GLY A 259 -11.82 15.13 -23.47
N GLY A 260 -11.68 15.38 -24.78
CA GLY A 260 -11.51 14.32 -25.78
C GLY A 260 -10.22 13.50 -25.62
N LEU A 261 -9.10 14.13 -25.28
CA LEU A 261 -7.82 13.44 -25.01
C LEU A 261 -7.90 12.64 -23.70
N LEU A 262 -8.52 13.20 -22.66
CA LEU A 262 -8.76 12.52 -21.40
C LEU A 262 -9.67 11.31 -21.61
N GLN A 263 -10.76 11.45 -22.37
CA GLN A 263 -11.66 10.36 -22.71
C GLN A 263 -10.94 9.29 -23.54
N THR A 264 -10.07 9.67 -24.48
CA THR A 264 -9.30 8.71 -25.31
C THR A 264 -8.30 7.93 -24.45
N TRP A 265 -7.53 8.63 -23.59
CA TRP A 265 -6.61 8.00 -22.64
C TRP A 265 -7.35 7.13 -21.62
N PHE A 266 -8.52 7.60 -21.16
CA PHE A 266 -9.33 6.90 -20.18
C PHE A 266 -10.00 5.68 -20.77
N LEU A 267 -10.63 5.75 -21.95
CA LEU A 267 -11.29 4.61 -22.61
C LEU A 267 -10.29 3.63 -23.23
N ARG A 268 -9.07 4.04 -23.59
CA ARG A 268 -8.04 3.18 -24.20
C ARG A 268 -8.52 2.45 -25.46
N GLY A 269 -9.40 3.08 -26.24
CA GLY A 269 -10.03 2.46 -27.41
C GLY A 269 -11.00 1.32 -27.09
N GLN A 270 -11.40 1.12 -25.82
CA GLN A 270 -12.43 0.15 -25.43
C GLN A 270 -13.83 0.71 -25.67
N SER A 271 -14.77 -0.16 -26.06
CA SER A 271 -16.20 0.17 -26.10
C SER A 271 -16.75 0.42 -24.69
N GLU A 272 -17.82 1.21 -24.60
CA GLU A 272 -18.52 1.50 -23.33
C GLU A 272 -19.03 0.22 -22.65
N GLU A 273 -19.43 -0.79 -23.41
CA GLU A 273 -19.86 -2.09 -22.91
C GLU A 273 -18.71 -2.85 -22.20
N ASN A 274 -17.52 -2.89 -22.80
CA ASN A 274 -16.33 -3.47 -22.17
C ASN A 274 -15.88 -2.65 -20.94
N PHE A 275 -16.16 -1.35 -20.92
CA PHE A 275 -15.90 -0.51 -19.75
C PHE A 275 -16.89 -0.80 -18.62
N SER A 276 -18.18 -0.94 -18.93
CA SER A 276 -19.25 -1.23 -17.95
C SER A 276 -19.11 -2.61 -17.30
N SER A 277 -18.59 -3.60 -18.03
CA SER A 277 -18.28 -4.95 -17.53
C SER A 277 -16.91 -5.07 -16.83
N LEU A 278 -16.27 -3.93 -16.52
CA LEU A 278 -14.93 -3.86 -15.93
C LEU A 278 -13.93 -4.73 -16.72
N THR A 279 -13.98 -4.66 -18.05
CA THR A 279 -13.11 -5.39 -18.97
C THR A 279 -13.17 -6.91 -18.81
N GLY A 280 -14.37 -7.46 -18.58
CA GLY A 280 -14.61 -8.89 -18.42
C GLY A 280 -14.38 -9.43 -17.01
N ARG A 281 -13.92 -8.60 -16.06
CA ARG A 281 -13.76 -8.98 -14.64
C ARG A 281 -15.07 -9.40 -14.01
N ALA A 282 -16.17 -8.72 -14.37
CA ALA A 282 -17.50 -9.04 -13.88
C ALA A 282 -17.85 -10.52 -14.10
N LYS A 283 -17.46 -11.13 -15.22
CA LYS A 283 -17.72 -12.55 -15.49
C LYS A 283 -17.06 -13.49 -14.48
N VAL A 284 -15.81 -13.20 -14.09
CA VAL A 284 -15.09 -13.99 -13.07
C VAL A 284 -15.71 -13.77 -11.69
N TRP A 285 -16.14 -12.54 -11.42
CA TRP A 285 -16.79 -12.19 -10.16
C TRP A 285 -18.13 -12.89 -10.01
N ASP A 286 -18.96 -12.86 -11.05
CA ASP A 286 -20.26 -13.52 -11.10
C ASP A 286 -20.08 -15.04 -10.97
N ALA A 287 -19.17 -15.64 -11.74
CA ALA A 287 -18.87 -17.07 -11.63
C ALA A 287 -18.40 -17.48 -10.22
N LEU A 288 -17.61 -16.65 -9.55
CA LEU A 288 -17.13 -16.90 -8.18
C LEU A 288 -18.24 -16.75 -7.13
N LEU A 289 -19.19 -15.84 -7.36
CA LEU A 289 -20.33 -15.60 -6.48
C LEU A 289 -21.41 -16.68 -6.64
N ASP A 290 -21.62 -17.17 -7.86
CA ASP A 290 -22.59 -18.23 -8.20
C ASP A 290 -22.08 -19.64 -7.89
N ALA A 291 -20.77 -19.78 -7.61
CA ALA A 291 -20.16 -21.06 -7.27
C ALA A 291 -20.86 -21.69 -6.05
N PRO A 292 -21.26 -22.97 -6.11
CA PRO A 292 -21.89 -23.64 -4.98
C PRO A 292 -20.89 -23.75 -3.81
N ARG A 293 -21.33 -23.39 -2.61
CA ARG A 293 -20.50 -23.42 -1.39
C ARG A 293 -21.21 -24.07 -0.24
N THR A 294 -20.45 -24.76 0.59
CA THR A 294 -20.94 -25.22 1.90
C THR A 294 -21.13 -24.04 2.86
N THR A 295 -21.91 -24.22 3.92
CA THR A 295 -22.10 -23.16 4.94
C THR A 295 -20.77 -22.74 5.59
N LEU A 296 -19.83 -23.68 5.75
CA LEU A 296 -18.51 -23.40 6.31
C LEU A 296 -17.65 -22.59 5.34
N GLU A 297 -17.61 -22.94 4.06
CA GLU A 297 -16.90 -22.16 3.03
C GLU A 297 -17.50 -20.76 2.86
N TYR A 298 -18.82 -20.65 2.97
CA TYR A 298 -19.50 -19.35 2.92
C TYR A 298 -19.04 -18.44 4.07
N LEU A 299 -18.97 -18.97 5.30
CA LEU A 299 -18.60 -18.19 6.48
C LEU A 299 -17.10 -17.95 6.60
N PHE A 300 -16.28 -18.97 6.36
CA PHE A 300 -14.84 -19.00 6.68
C PHE A 300 -13.93 -19.09 5.45
N GLY A 301 -14.47 -19.26 4.25
CA GLY A 301 -13.72 -19.37 3.01
C GLY A 301 -13.03 -20.72 2.81
N VAL A 302 -12.25 -20.82 1.75
CA VAL A 302 -11.51 -22.04 1.35
C VAL A 302 -10.03 -22.02 1.76
N GLY A 303 -9.59 -20.99 2.50
CA GLY A 303 -8.19 -20.77 2.85
C GLY A 303 -7.44 -19.90 1.83
N LEU A 304 -6.18 -19.56 2.13
CA LEU A 304 -5.39 -18.66 1.27
C LEU A 304 -4.98 -19.35 -0.03
N THR A 305 -5.38 -18.78 -1.17
CA THR A 305 -5.11 -19.30 -2.51
C THR A 305 -4.10 -18.42 -3.24
N ASP A 306 -3.84 -18.69 -4.52
CA ASP A 306 -3.04 -17.80 -5.37
C ASP A 306 -3.84 -16.58 -5.87
N LYS A 307 -5.01 -16.32 -5.29
CA LYS A 307 -5.97 -15.30 -5.72
C LYS A 307 -6.41 -15.50 -7.17
N SER A 308 -6.61 -16.75 -7.56
CA SER A 308 -7.23 -17.10 -8.84
C SER A 308 -8.49 -17.97 -8.63
N TYR A 309 -9.38 -17.91 -9.61
CA TYR A 309 -10.57 -18.74 -9.72
C TYR A 309 -10.63 -19.26 -11.16
N ASP A 310 -10.64 -20.58 -11.35
CA ASP A 310 -10.52 -21.25 -12.65
C ASP A 310 -9.35 -20.72 -13.53
N GLY A 311 -8.22 -20.41 -12.88
CA GLY A 311 -7.02 -19.89 -13.55
C GLY A 311 -7.09 -18.41 -13.93
N LEU A 312 -8.20 -17.72 -13.64
CA LEU A 312 -8.37 -16.28 -13.85
C LEU A 312 -8.14 -15.52 -12.53
N PRO A 313 -7.51 -14.34 -12.56
CA PRO A 313 -7.18 -13.62 -11.34
C PRO A 313 -8.42 -13.00 -10.67
N ILE A 314 -8.48 -13.07 -9.34
CA ILE A 314 -9.47 -12.39 -8.52
C ILE A 314 -8.95 -10.97 -8.23
N ASP A 315 -9.28 -10.04 -9.11
CA ASP A 315 -8.82 -8.65 -9.09
C ASP A 315 -9.67 -7.74 -8.16
N SER A 316 -10.15 -8.23 -7.03
CA SER A 316 -10.87 -7.43 -6.03
C SER A 316 -10.54 -7.94 -4.64
N SER A 317 -10.15 -7.03 -3.74
CA SER A 317 -9.82 -7.41 -2.36
C SER A 317 -11.03 -8.01 -1.65
N TRP A 318 -12.22 -7.50 -1.90
CA TRP A 318 -13.45 -7.99 -1.25
C TRP A 318 -13.81 -9.39 -1.71
N LEU A 319 -13.68 -9.68 -3.01
CA LEU A 319 -13.96 -11.01 -3.55
C LEU A 319 -12.85 -12.01 -3.22
N ALA A 320 -11.59 -11.57 -3.20
CA ALA A 320 -10.48 -12.42 -2.78
C ALA A 320 -10.62 -12.83 -1.31
N VAL A 321 -10.93 -11.87 -0.43
CA VAL A 321 -11.20 -12.14 1.00
C VAL A 321 -12.44 -13.01 1.16
N TYR A 322 -13.52 -12.74 0.42
CA TYR A 322 -14.71 -13.58 0.44
C TYR A 322 -14.40 -15.03 0.05
N HIS A 323 -13.58 -15.23 -0.98
CA HIS A 323 -13.17 -16.55 -1.44
C HIS A 323 -12.28 -17.25 -0.40
N GLU A 324 -11.24 -16.58 0.06
CA GLU A 324 -10.19 -17.19 0.90
C GLU A 324 -10.58 -17.29 2.38
N GLN A 325 -11.37 -16.35 2.88
CA GLN A 325 -11.65 -16.13 4.32
C GLN A 325 -13.14 -15.96 4.63
N GLY A 326 -14.03 -16.05 3.63
CA GLY A 326 -15.47 -15.99 3.80
C GLY A 326 -15.99 -14.62 4.28
N TYR A 327 -17.27 -14.57 4.65
CA TYR A 327 -17.89 -13.36 5.19
C TYR A 327 -17.26 -12.89 6.51
N VAL A 328 -16.72 -13.80 7.33
CA VAL A 328 -16.01 -13.42 8.56
C VAL A 328 -14.75 -12.63 8.21
N GLY A 329 -14.00 -13.05 7.18
CA GLY A 329 -12.87 -12.30 6.65
C GLY A 329 -13.26 -10.90 6.18
N ILE A 330 -14.36 -10.78 5.43
CA ILE A 330 -14.88 -9.48 4.96
C ILE A 330 -15.18 -8.57 6.15
N ALA A 331 -15.85 -9.08 7.17
CA ALA A 331 -16.19 -8.32 8.37
C ALA A 331 -14.95 -7.81 9.11
N ILE A 332 -13.90 -8.64 9.24
CA ILE A 332 -12.63 -8.25 9.87
C ILE A 332 -11.91 -7.17 9.04
N VAL A 333 -11.88 -7.32 7.72
CA VAL A 333 -11.28 -6.33 6.80
C VAL A 333 -12.01 -4.99 6.90
N ALA A 334 -13.34 -5.01 6.84
CA ALA A 334 -14.16 -3.82 7.04
C ALA A 334 -13.91 -3.19 8.41
N ALA A 335 -13.79 -4.00 9.47
CA ALA A 335 -13.54 -3.53 10.82
C ALA A 335 -12.20 -2.81 10.95
N PHE A 336 -11.08 -3.36 10.44
CA PHE A 336 -9.79 -2.68 10.58
C PHE A 336 -9.72 -1.40 9.74
N LEU A 337 -10.38 -1.37 8.58
CA LEU A 337 -10.49 -0.16 7.74
C LEU A 337 -11.30 0.92 8.47
N LEU A 338 -12.43 0.52 9.05
CA LEU A 338 -13.29 1.42 9.84
C LEU A 338 -12.52 1.99 11.04
N VAL A 339 -11.78 1.15 11.77
CA VAL A 339 -10.93 1.59 12.88
C VAL A 339 -9.93 2.66 12.42
N LEU A 340 -9.23 2.43 11.31
CA LEU A 340 -8.28 3.41 10.78
C LEU A 340 -8.95 4.72 10.38
N VAL A 341 -10.11 4.66 9.72
CA VAL A 341 -10.90 5.86 9.35
C VAL A 341 -11.35 6.62 10.59
N VAL A 342 -11.96 5.94 11.57
CA VAL A 342 -12.46 6.56 12.80
C VAL A 342 -11.31 7.23 13.57
N VAL A 343 -10.20 6.52 13.77
CA VAL A 343 -9.03 7.08 14.44
C VAL A 343 -8.45 8.28 13.67
N ALA A 344 -8.40 8.21 12.33
CA ALA A 344 -7.93 9.31 11.52
C ALA A 344 -8.85 10.55 11.62
N VAL A 345 -10.17 10.35 11.61
CA VAL A 345 -11.15 11.44 11.73
C VAL A 345 -11.07 12.13 13.08
N LEU A 346 -10.99 11.35 14.17
CA LEU A 346 -10.94 11.84 15.55
C LEU A 346 -9.61 12.53 15.92
N ARG A 347 -8.55 12.33 15.13
CA ARG A 347 -7.24 12.94 15.40
C ARG A 347 -7.22 14.40 14.95
N PRO A 348 -6.58 15.32 15.69
CA PRO A 348 -6.45 16.70 15.27
C PRO A 348 -5.69 16.84 13.93
N PRO A 349 -5.98 17.87 13.12
CA PRO A 349 -5.30 18.12 11.85
C PRO A 349 -3.77 18.18 12.02
N SER A 350 -3.07 17.32 11.29
CA SER A 350 -1.60 17.30 11.25
C SER A 350 -1.11 16.70 9.93
N PRO A 351 0.14 16.98 9.50
CA PRO A 351 0.71 16.35 8.30
C PRO A 351 0.72 14.82 8.36
N ALA A 352 0.97 14.23 9.54
CA ALA A 352 0.93 12.79 9.75
C ALA A 352 -0.48 12.22 9.54
N ARG A 353 -1.50 12.88 10.09
CA ARG A 353 -2.91 12.54 9.85
C ARG A 353 -3.26 12.64 8.36
N ALA A 354 -2.85 13.70 7.67
CA ALA A 354 -3.11 13.86 6.23
C ALA A 354 -2.49 12.72 5.40
N CYS A 355 -1.25 12.33 5.72
CA CYS A 355 -0.61 11.17 5.09
C CYS A 355 -1.37 9.87 5.37
N ALA A 356 -1.82 9.64 6.62
CA ALA A 356 -2.62 8.48 6.97
C ALA A 356 -3.95 8.44 6.20
N ILE A 357 -4.68 9.56 6.13
CA ILE A 357 -5.94 9.69 5.39
C ILE A 357 -5.73 9.39 3.90
N PHE A 358 -4.65 9.90 3.30
CA PHE A 358 -4.29 9.60 1.92
C PHE A 358 -4.11 8.11 1.69
N LEU A 359 -3.29 7.44 2.53
CA LEU A 359 -3.02 6.01 2.42
C LEU A 359 -4.29 5.17 2.59
N ILE A 360 -5.12 5.49 3.60
CA ILE A 360 -6.38 4.78 3.86
C ILE A 360 -7.33 4.94 2.67
N THR A 361 -7.51 6.16 2.16
CA THR A 361 -8.40 6.46 1.03
C THR A 361 -7.90 5.79 -0.25
N TYR A 362 -6.59 5.80 -0.48
CA TYR A 362 -5.96 5.12 -1.60
C TYR A 362 -6.25 3.62 -1.56
N CYS A 363 -5.98 2.96 -0.42
CA CYS A 363 -6.22 1.52 -0.25
C CYS A 363 -7.71 1.17 -0.36
N LEU A 364 -8.61 1.98 0.20
CA LEU A 364 -10.06 1.81 0.03
C LEU A 364 -10.48 1.87 -1.44
N SER A 365 -9.99 2.87 -2.17
CA SER A 365 -10.30 3.05 -3.59
C SER A 365 -9.77 1.89 -4.43
N ALA A 366 -8.53 1.46 -4.18
CA ALA A 366 -7.90 0.37 -4.89
C ALA A 366 -8.52 -0.99 -4.58
N SER A 367 -9.05 -1.20 -3.37
CA SER A 367 -9.61 -2.49 -2.90
C SER A 367 -10.71 -3.07 -3.80
N TYR A 368 -11.41 -2.23 -4.55
CA TYR A 368 -12.46 -2.67 -5.49
C TYR A 368 -11.93 -3.35 -6.75
N THR A 369 -10.70 -3.03 -7.16
CA THR A 369 -10.16 -3.44 -8.47
C THR A 369 -8.74 -4.02 -8.40
N GLU A 370 -8.22 -4.17 -7.18
CA GLU A 370 -6.97 -4.81 -6.85
C GLU A 370 -7.12 -5.61 -5.55
N ALA A 371 -6.48 -6.78 -5.49
CA ALA A 371 -6.47 -7.64 -4.32
C ALA A 371 -5.25 -7.38 -3.42
N GLY A 372 -5.37 -7.68 -2.12
CA GLY A 372 -4.26 -7.60 -1.17
C GLY A 372 -4.63 -7.20 0.25
N LEU A 373 -5.91 -7.08 0.61
CA LEU A 373 -6.31 -6.81 2.00
C LEU A 373 -6.40 -8.07 2.88
N GLY A 374 -6.36 -9.27 2.29
CA GLY A 374 -6.49 -10.55 2.99
C GLY A 374 -5.17 -11.17 3.48
N ASP A 375 -4.03 -10.80 2.90
CA ASP A 375 -2.73 -11.43 3.15
C ASP A 375 -1.55 -10.44 2.98
N ALA A 376 -0.32 -10.91 3.22
CA ALA A 376 0.88 -10.07 3.15
C ALA A 376 1.05 -9.39 1.78
N SER A 377 0.82 -8.08 1.75
CA SER A 377 0.79 -7.28 0.52
C SER A 377 1.30 -5.84 0.73
N PRO A 378 1.57 -5.10 -0.37
CA PRO A 378 1.89 -3.67 -0.28
C PRO A 378 0.75 -2.87 0.36
N TYR A 379 -0.51 -3.25 0.12
CA TYR A 379 -1.69 -2.57 0.66
C TYR A 379 -1.74 -2.61 2.18
N LEU A 380 -1.53 -3.79 2.77
CA LEU A 380 -1.44 -3.91 4.24
C LEU A 380 -0.24 -3.15 4.81
N LEU A 381 0.85 -3.02 4.05
CA LEU A 381 2.02 -2.25 4.48
C LEU A 381 1.74 -0.73 4.43
N HIS A 382 1.01 -0.24 3.42
CA HIS A 382 0.51 1.14 3.38
C HIS A 382 -0.44 1.44 4.55
N LEU A 383 -1.34 0.51 4.87
CA LEU A 383 -2.25 0.64 6.02
C LEU A 383 -1.50 0.54 7.35
N ALA A 384 -0.44 -0.29 7.45
CA ALA A 384 0.44 -0.32 8.61
C ALA A 384 1.20 1.01 8.78
N LEU A 385 1.64 1.63 7.68
CA LEU A 385 2.20 2.99 7.72
C LEU A 385 1.16 3.99 8.24
N ALA A 386 -0.07 3.94 7.73
CA ALA A 386 -1.16 4.79 8.21
C ALA A 386 -1.43 4.58 9.71
N ALA A 387 -1.49 3.32 10.17
CA ALA A 387 -1.63 2.97 11.58
C ALA A 387 -0.49 3.57 12.42
N SER A 388 0.76 3.43 11.96
CA SER A 388 1.94 3.99 12.66
C SER A 388 1.89 5.51 12.80
N LEU A 389 1.29 6.20 11.81
CA LEU A 389 1.13 7.64 11.81
C LEU A 389 0.04 8.10 12.76
N LEU A 390 -0.96 7.28 13.02
CA LEU A 390 -2.12 7.59 13.85
C LEU A 390 -1.88 7.36 15.36
N VAL A 391 -0.78 6.72 15.73
CA VAL A 391 -0.39 6.55 17.14
C VAL A 391 -0.18 7.92 17.82
N ARG A 392 -0.56 8.02 19.09
CA ARG A 392 -0.24 9.20 19.92
C ARG A 392 1.23 9.16 20.30
N SER A 393 1.95 10.26 20.13
CA SER A 393 3.32 10.40 20.60
C SER A 393 3.34 10.32 22.12
N ASP A 394 3.81 9.20 22.65
CA ASP A 394 3.90 8.97 24.10
C ASP A 394 5.12 9.70 24.70
N PRO A 395 4.93 10.59 25.69
CA PRO A 395 6.02 11.28 26.37
C PRO A 395 6.93 10.34 27.17
N GLU A 396 6.46 9.19 27.65
CA GLU A 396 7.22 8.37 28.61
C GLU A 396 8.41 7.62 27.98
N LEU A 397 8.32 7.25 26.70
CA LEU A 397 9.42 6.63 25.96
C LEU A 397 10.61 7.57 25.69
N SER A 398 10.48 8.85 26.02
CA SER A 398 11.60 9.80 26.02
C SER A 398 12.53 9.64 27.23
N LYS A 399 12.09 8.96 28.31
CA LYS A 399 12.76 8.97 29.62
C LYS A 399 13.65 7.76 29.96
N GLU A 400 13.62 6.65 29.21
CA GLU A 400 14.41 5.44 29.57
C GLU A 400 15.86 5.50 29.02
N PRO A 401 16.93 5.57 29.83
CA PRO A 401 18.29 5.42 29.33
C PRO A 401 18.51 4.02 28.72
N VAL A 402 19.42 3.95 27.74
CA VAL A 402 19.79 2.73 26.98
C VAL A 402 20.34 1.65 27.89
#